data_AF-A0A077Z9S3-F1
#
_entry.id   AF-A0A077Z9S3-F1
#
_cell.length_a   1.000
_cell.length_b   1.000
_cell.length_c   1.000
_cell.angle_alpha   90.00
_cell.angle_beta   90.00
_cell.angle_gamma   90.00
#
_symmetry.space_group_name_H-M   'P 1'
#
loop_
_entity.id
_entity.type
_entity.pdbx_description
1 polymer ?
#
loop_
_entity_poly.entity_id
_entity_poly.type
_entity_poly.pdbx_seq_one_letter_code
_entity_poly.pdbx_strand_id
1 'polypeptide(L)'
;MEALHHGGIWFEVWLQKTMHGQADRFLSITKVGDPDLLILYLFPFVILHGERPYWYVYEHGMNDAASQLKQFSLTCETGPGSPSGHAMITASVWYIIVWAYIKYVVLAISRLYIATHFPHQVLLGSAIGLAVGWFFTKSPVKRLRMEHCLFLTLFLSITAAIVYSAMLAMGVDPHWSVQLALKWCQNREWVHLNTSPLNALFRDTGAIVGLGWAVESRFFVDTTYDIHRDGSEVITAVVSFLLVQLCASIPRPISNLYLYYMATFIQNMSISFVSVALVPFVVRTIWNLNQFPKTVVDTHLDQGPRSKRKLTAYF
;
A
#
# COMPACT_ATOMS: atom_id res chain seq x y z
N MET A 1 25.02 19.31 12.96
CA MET A 1 24.87 18.49 11.73
C MET A 1 26.13 17.70 11.41
N GLU A 2 27.32 18.32 11.38
CA GLU A 2 28.57 17.60 11.06
C GLU A 2 28.84 16.39 11.95
N ALA A 3 28.69 16.51 13.27
CA ALA A 3 28.87 15.38 14.19
C ALA A 3 27.91 14.21 13.90
N LEU A 4 26.65 14.52 13.54
CA LEU A 4 25.66 13.51 13.15
C LEU A 4 26.02 12.83 11.84
N HIS A 5 26.51 13.58 10.85
CA HIS A 5 26.97 13.03 9.58
C HIS A 5 28.21 12.17 9.77
N HIS A 6 29.19 12.65 10.54
CA HIS A 6 30.41 11.89 10.81
C HIS A 6 30.11 10.58 11.53
N GLY A 7 29.29 10.61 12.59
CA GLY A 7 28.82 9.39 13.26
C GLY A 7 28.02 8.47 12.35
N GLY A 8 27.17 9.04 11.49
CA GLY A 8 26.40 8.30 10.49
C GLY A 8 27.28 7.56 9.47
N ILE A 9 28.33 8.19 8.95
CA ILE A 9 29.28 7.52 8.04
C ILE A 9 29.95 6.33 8.72
N TRP A 10 30.45 6.49 9.95
CA TRP A 10 31.09 5.39 10.67
C TRP A 10 30.11 4.25 10.97
N PHE A 11 28.84 4.57 11.23
CA PHE A 11 27.78 3.58 11.35
C PHE A 11 27.56 2.81 10.04
N GLU A 12 27.50 3.50 8.90
CA GLU A 12 27.32 2.87 7.59
C GLU A 12 28.53 1.98 7.21
N VAL A 13 29.75 2.43 7.48
CA VAL A 13 30.97 1.64 7.30
C VAL A 13 30.94 0.39 8.18
N TRP A 14 30.55 0.53 9.45
CA TRP A 14 30.38 -0.62 10.34
C TRP A 14 29.33 -1.59 9.79
N LEU A 15 28.18 -1.09 9.36
CA LEU A 15 27.08 -1.88 8.82
C LEU A 15 27.50 -2.69 7.58
N GLN A 16 28.22 -2.05 6.64
CA GLN A 16 28.75 -2.71 5.45
C GLN A 16 29.78 -3.80 5.78
N LYS A 17 30.65 -3.55 6.77
CA LYS A 17 31.63 -4.55 7.23
C LYS A 17 30.96 -5.74 7.92
N THR A 18 29.97 -5.48 8.77
CA THR A 18 29.26 -6.53 9.50
C THR A 18 28.40 -7.40 8.58
N MET A 19 27.77 -6.81 7.57
CA MET A 19 26.91 -7.52 6.61
C MET A 19 27.57 -7.75 5.25
N HIS A 20 28.87 -8.01 5.25
CA HIS A 20 29.64 -8.21 4.02
C HIS A 20 29.01 -9.30 3.12
N GLY A 21 28.96 -9.04 1.82
CA GLY A 21 28.40 -9.95 0.81
C GLY A 21 26.87 -9.91 0.65
N GLN A 22 26.16 -9.04 1.38
CA GLN A 22 24.69 -8.90 1.25
C GLN A 22 24.25 -7.82 0.25
N ALA A 23 25.20 -7.23 -0.51
CA ALA A 23 24.93 -6.11 -1.39
C ALA A 23 23.81 -6.39 -2.40
N ASP A 24 23.85 -7.51 -3.10
CA ASP A 24 22.83 -7.87 -4.10
C ASP A 24 21.44 -8.04 -3.48
N ARG A 25 21.37 -8.60 -2.26
CA ARG A 25 20.10 -8.74 -1.53
C ARG A 25 19.52 -7.39 -1.15
N PHE A 26 20.32 -6.48 -0.59
CA PHE A 26 19.86 -5.14 -0.25
C PHE A 26 19.50 -4.31 -1.49
N LEU A 27 20.26 -4.44 -2.58
CA LEU A 27 19.91 -3.81 -3.86
C LEU A 27 18.58 -4.35 -4.40
N SER A 28 18.32 -5.66 -4.28
CA SER A 28 17.05 -6.27 -4.68
C SER A 28 15.89 -5.78 -3.81
N ILE A 29 16.03 -5.81 -2.48
CA ILE A 29 14.99 -5.32 -1.53
C ILE A 29 14.66 -3.85 -1.80
N THR A 30 15.66 -3.05 -2.15
CA THR A 30 15.47 -1.63 -2.48
C THR A 30 14.64 -1.44 -3.76
N LYS A 31 14.72 -2.38 -4.70
CA LYS A 31 13.96 -2.38 -5.96
C LYS A 31 12.59 -3.04 -5.82
N VAL A 32 12.45 -3.98 -4.89
CA VAL A 32 11.31 -4.89 -4.77
C VAL A 32 10.68 -4.68 -3.39
N GLY A 33 9.77 -3.71 -3.33
CA GLY A 33 8.90 -3.49 -2.17
C GLY A 33 7.76 -4.51 -2.14
N ASP A 34 8.08 -5.80 -2.21
CA ASP A 34 7.09 -6.84 -2.46
C ASP A 34 6.85 -7.68 -1.20
N PRO A 35 5.60 -7.73 -0.71
CA PRO A 35 5.27 -8.53 0.43
C PRO A 35 4.82 -9.93 0.00
N ASP A 36 5.60 -10.95 0.39
CA ASP A 36 5.14 -12.33 0.39
C ASP A 36 3.78 -12.46 1.11
N LEU A 37 2.78 -12.90 0.34
CA LEU A 37 1.43 -13.26 0.77
C LEU A 37 1.18 -14.70 0.34
N LEU A 38 1.17 -15.64 1.28
CA LEU A 38 0.33 -16.84 1.18
C LEU A 38 0.20 -17.52 2.56
N ILE A 39 -0.72 -17.03 3.38
CA ILE A 39 -1.37 -17.84 4.41
C ILE A 39 -2.82 -17.98 3.96
N LEU A 40 -3.11 -19.08 3.27
CA LEU A 40 -4.49 -19.46 2.98
C LEU A 40 -4.62 -20.94 2.59
N TYR A 41 -3.95 -21.82 3.32
CA TYR A 41 -4.37 -23.22 3.40
C TYR A 41 -3.93 -23.70 4.76
N LEU A 42 -4.89 -24.08 5.61
CA LEU A 42 -4.80 -25.05 6.72
C LEU A 42 -5.93 -24.75 7.73
N PHE A 43 -7.14 -25.19 7.40
CA PHE A 43 -8.17 -25.44 8.39
C PHE A 43 -8.81 -26.81 8.11
N PRO A 44 -8.28 -27.90 8.70
CA PRO A 44 -8.97 -29.18 8.66
C PRO A 44 -10.16 -29.15 9.63
N PHE A 45 -11.29 -29.72 9.18
CA PHE A 45 -12.59 -29.81 9.87
C PHE A 45 -12.58 -30.52 11.24
N VAL A 46 -11.44 -31.06 11.66
CA VAL A 46 -11.29 -32.00 12.78
C VAL A 46 -11.11 -31.31 14.15
N ILE A 47 -10.83 -30.00 14.20
CA ILE A 47 -10.54 -29.27 15.46
C ILE A 47 -11.81 -28.73 16.15
N LEU A 48 -12.97 -28.79 15.50
CA LEU A 48 -14.20 -28.09 15.94
C LEU A 48 -14.96 -28.74 17.10
N HIS A 49 -14.51 -29.86 17.66
CA HIS A 49 -15.19 -30.55 18.78
C HIS A 49 -14.43 -30.38 20.11
N GLY A 50 -14.17 -29.14 20.51
CA GLY A 50 -13.54 -28.82 21.80
C GLY A 50 -14.55 -28.43 22.88
N GLU A 51 -14.48 -29.07 24.04
CA GLU A 51 -15.27 -28.67 25.22
C GLU A 51 -14.77 -27.36 25.82
N ARG A 52 -15.67 -26.56 26.40
CA ARG A 52 -15.28 -25.38 27.17
C ARG A 52 -14.95 -25.78 28.60
N PRO A 53 -13.93 -25.17 29.26
CA PRO A 53 -13.55 -25.52 30.62
C PRO A 53 -14.71 -25.47 31.63
N TYR A 54 -15.64 -24.51 31.46
CA TYR A 54 -16.80 -24.39 32.33
C TYR A 54 -17.84 -25.49 32.11
N TRP A 55 -17.94 -26.08 30.92
CA TRP A 55 -18.79 -27.25 30.69
C TRP A 55 -18.11 -28.51 31.22
N TYR A 56 -16.82 -28.66 30.88
CA TYR A 56 -15.99 -29.82 31.22
C TYR A 56 -16.03 -30.16 32.72
N VAL A 57 -15.84 -29.15 33.58
CA VAL A 57 -15.77 -29.31 35.04
C VAL A 57 -17.08 -29.86 35.63
N TYR A 58 -18.23 -29.42 35.11
CA TYR A 58 -19.54 -29.90 35.57
C TYR A 58 -19.92 -31.24 34.94
N GLU A 59 -19.57 -31.47 33.67
CA GLU A 59 -19.85 -32.72 32.97
C GLU A 59 -19.05 -33.91 33.57
N HIS A 60 -17.83 -33.67 34.03
CA HIS A 60 -16.93 -34.69 34.57
C HIS A 60 -16.96 -34.79 36.11
N GLY A 61 -17.87 -34.08 36.79
CA GLY A 61 -18.03 -34.16 38.25
C GLY A 61 -16.84 -33.63 39.06
N MET A 62 -16.09 -32.65 38.54
CA MET A 62 -14.91 -32.07 39.20
C MET A 62 -15.31 -31.02 40.26
N ASN A 63 -15.99 -31.48 41.31
CA ASN A 63 -16.64 -30.62 42.31
C ASN A 63 -15.71 -29.60 42.99
N ASP A 64 -14.47 -29.99 43.30
CA ASP A 64 -13.48 -29.09 43.91
C ASP A 64 -13.15 -27.92 42.98
N ALA A 65 -12.95 -28.20 41.70
CA ALA A 65 -12.68 -27.18 40.68
C ALA A 65 -13.93 -26.33 40.40
N ALA A 66 -15.13 -26.94 40.36
CA ALA A 66 -16.40 -26.27 40.14
C ALA A 66 -16.67 -25.20 41.22
N SER A 67 -16.35 -25.51 42.48
CA SER A 67 -16.55 -24.59 43.62
C SER A 67 -15.66 -23.35 43.58
N GLN A 68 -14.51 -23.43 42.88
CA GLN A 68 -13.54 -22.35 42.78
C GLN A 68 -13.63 -21.57 41.46
N LEU A 69 -14.18 -22.19 40.41
CA LEU A 69 -14.26 -21.59 39.08
C LEU A 69 -15.33 -20.49 39.03
N LYS A 70 -14.90 -19.25 38.84
CA LYS A 70 -15.80 -18.09 38.70
C LYS A 70 -16.39 -18.03 37.29
N GLN A 71 -17.71 -17.89 37.20
CA GLN A 71 -18.41 -17.65 35.95
C GLN A 71 -18.42 -16.17 35.59
N PHE A 72 -18.16 -15.85 34.33
CA PHE A 72 -18.30 -14.51 33.76
C PHE A 72 -19.37 -14.51 32.68
N SER A 73 -19.86 -13.33 32.28
CA SER A 73 -20.85 -13.21 31.20
C SER A 73 -20.39 -13.87 29.89
N LEU A 74 -19.08 -13.81 29.59
CA LEU A 74 -18.48 -14.39 28.39
C LEU A 74 -18.24 -15.90 28.48
N THR A 75 -18.42 -16.51 29.66
CA THR A 75 -18.26 -17.96 29.84
C THR A 75 -19.36 -18.75 29.13
N CYS A 76 -20.52 -18.14 28.89
CA CYS A 76 -21.73 -18.78 28.35
C CYS A 76 -21.87 -18.72 26.82
N GLU A 77 -20.76 -18.63 26.07
CA GLU A 77 -20.79 -18.69 24.60
C GLU A 77 -21.20 -20.09 24.11
N THR A 78 -21.98 -20.17 23.03
CA THR A 78 -22.57 -21.42 22.50
C THR A 78 -21.67 -22.21 21.54
N GLY A 79 -20.60 -21.60 21.01
CA GLY A 79 -19.68 -22.26 20.08
C GLY A 79 -18.67 -23.19 20.79
N PRO A 80 -18.10 -24.19 20.09
CA PRO A 80 -17.06 -25.06 20.65
C PRO A 80 -15.84 -24.26 21.12
N GLY A 81 -15.14 -24.78 22.14
CA GLY A 81 -13.99 -24.12 22.75
C GLY A 81 -12.70 -24.14 21.91
N SER A 82 -12.63 -24.99 20.88
CA SER A 82 -11.43 -25.16 20.05
C SER A 82 -11.71 -24.91 18.56
N PRO A 83 -10.84 -24.15 17.87
CA PRO A 83 -9.86 -23.21 18.44
C PRO A 83 -10.53 -21.91 18.95
N SER A 84 -9.86 -21.16 19.81
CA SER A 84 -10.35 -19.83 20.22
C SER A 84 -10.36 -18.85 19.05
N GLY A 85 -11.55 -18.49 18.56
CA GLY A 85 -11.70 -17.57 17.43
C GLY A 85 -11.08 -16.19 17.68
N HIS A 86 -11.21 -15.65 18.90
CA HIS A 86 -10.58 -14.38 19.28
C HIS A 86 -9.06 -14.47 19.24
N ALA A 87 -8.47 -15.54 19.78
CA ALA A 87 -7.02 -15.73 19.75
C ALA A 87 -6.52 -15.91 18.32
N MET A 88 -7.23 -16.70 17.51
CA MET A 88 -6.91 -16.95 16.11
C MET A 88 -6.88 -15.66 15.29
N ILE A 89 -7.97 -14.88 15.29
CA ILE A 89 -8.06 -13.63 14.52
C ILE A 89 -7.03 -12.61 15.02
N THR A 90 -6.85 -12.50 16.35
CA THR A 90 -5.85 -11.60 16.94
C THR A 90 -4.44 -11.99 16.51
N ALA A 91 -4.10 -13.28 16.51
CA ALA A 91 -2.80 -13.77 16.06
C ALA A 91 -2.58 -13.50 14.56
N SER A 92 -3.61 -13.69 13.72
CA SER A 92 -3.53 -13.39 12.28
C SER A 92 -3.27 -11.90 12.03
N VAL A 93 -3.95 -11.00 12.74
CA VAL A 93 -3.73 -9.55 12.63
C VAL A 93 -2.31 -9.17 13.09
N TRP A 94 -1.87 -9.70 14.24
CA TRP A 94 -0.52 -9.43 14.75
C TRP A 94 0.57 -9.93 13.82
N TYR A 95 0.40 -11.11 13.20
CA TYR A 95 1.34 -11.63 12.22
C TYR A 95 1.54 -10.64 11.07
N ILE A 96 0.46 -10.11 10.49
CA ILE A 96 0.53 -9.12 9.40
C ILE A 96 1.27 -7.86 9.85
N ILE A 97 0.94 -7.32 11.04
CA ILE A 97 1.56 -6.09 11.57
C ILE A 97 3.06 -6.30 11.82
N VAL A 98 3.44 -7.38 12.50
CA VAL A 98 4.85 -7.69 12.80
C VAL A 98 5.63 -7.92 11.51
N TRP A 99 5.06 -8.64 10.55
CA TRP A 99 5.72 -8.90 9.27
C TRP A 99 5.90 -7.63 8.44
N ALA A 100 4.91 -6.75 8.42
CA ALA A 100 5.02 -5.43 7.80
C ALA A 100 6.10 -4.58 8.47
N TYR A 101 6.19 -4.61 9.80
CA TYR A 101 7.24 -3.91 10.54
C TYR A 101 8.63 -4.46 10.23
N ILE A 102 8.81 -5.78 10.20
CA ILE A 102 10.09 -6.41 9.82
C ILE A 102 10.49 -5.99 8.40
N LYS A 103 9.58 -6.06 7.42
CA LYS A 103 9.85 -5.61 6.04
C LYS A 103 10.26 -4.15 5.99
N TYR A 104 9.61 -3.28 6.75
CA TYR A 104 9.99 -1.88 6.88
C TYR A 104 11.40 -1.73 7.49
N VAL A 105 11.74 -2.45 8.56
CA VAL A 105 13.07 -2.41 9.17
C VAL A 105 14.15 -2.87 8.19
N VAL A 106 13.89 -3.95 7.44
CA VAL A 106 14.81 -4.44 6.41
C VAL A 106 14.99 -3.40 5.30
N LEU A 107 13.91 -2.74 4.85
CA LEU A 107 13.98 -1.64 3.90
C LEU A 107 14.81 -0.46 4.46
N ALA A 108 14.59 -0.08 5.72
CA ALA A 108 15.32 0.99 6.39
C ALA A 108 16.82 0.68 6.46
N ILE A 109 17.19 -0.53 6.93
CA ILE A 109 18.58 -0.99 6.97
C ILE A 109 19.18 -1.04 5.57
N SER A 110 18.42 -1.47 4.57
CA SER A 110 18.85 -1.50 3.17
C SER A 110 19.32 -0.12 2.70
N ARG A 111 18.54 0.93 3.00
CA ARG A 111 18.87 2.32 2.64
C ARG A 111 20.13 2.84 3.31
N LEU A 112 20.40 2.42 4.55
CA LEU A 112 21.63 2.71 5.29
C LEU A 112 22.82 1.92 4.74
N TYR A 113 22.63 0.63 4.43
CA TYR A 113 23.68 -0.25 3.90
C TYR A 113 24.22 0.26 2.57
N ILE A 114 23.33 0.70 1.66
CA ILE A 114 23.73 1.27 0.36
C ILE A 114 24.23 2.73 0.46
N ALA A 115 24.35 3.29 1.67
CA ALA A 115 24.81 4.65 1.93
C ALA A 115 24.02 5.73 1.16
N THR A 116 22.71 5.53 1.00
CA THR A 116 21.83 6.53 0.34
C THR A 116 21.20 7.51 1.31
N HIS A 117 21.16 7.17 2.60
CA HIS A 117 20.58 7.99 3.65
C HIS A 117 21.33 7.80 4.96
N PHE A 118 21.47 8.89 5.71
CA PHE A 118 21.94 8.81 7.09
C PHE A 118 20.85 8.24 8.03
N PRO A 119 21.21 7.65 9.19
CA PRO A 119 20.25 7.11 10.16
C PRO A 119 19.15 8.10 10.57
N HIS A 120 19.53 9.35 10.88
CA HIS A 120 18.56 10.38 11.26
C HIS A 120 17.61 10.78 10.11
N GLN A 121 18.04 10.66 8.85
CA GLN A 121 17.19 10.92 7.69
C GLN A 121 16.14 9.83 7.51
N VAL A 122 16.52 8.56 7.71
CA VAL A 122 15.58 7.44 7.68
C VAL A 122 14.56 7.56 8.81
N LEU A 123 15.00 7.91 10.03
CA LEU A 123 14.10 8.14 11.16
C LEU A 123 13.12 9.28 10.90
N LEU A 124 13.61 10.42 10.41
CA LEU A 124 12.77 11.57 10.06
C LEU A 124 11.76 11.23 8.97
N GLY A 125 12.20 10.59 7.88
CA GLY A 125 11.32 10.16 6.80
C GLY A 125 10.23 9.19 7.28
N SER A 126 10.57 8.33 8.25
CA SER A 126 9.64 7.38 8.85
C SER A 126 8.61 8.06 9.75
N ALA A 127 9.03 9.03 10.55
CA ALA A 127 8.12 9.84 11.36
C ALA A 127 7.12 10.62 10.48
N ILE A 128 7.61 11.24 9.40
CA ILE A 128 6.76 11.94 8.42
C ILE A 128 5.81 10.95 7.74
N GLY A 129 6.30 9.79 7.31
CA GLY A 129 5.48 8.75 6.67
C GLY A 129 4.36 8.25 7.57
N LEU A 130 4.64 8.01 8.86
CA LEU A 130 3.63 7.63 9.85
C LEU A 130 2.59 8.74 10.08
N ALA A 131 3.02 10.00 10.15
CA ALA A 131 2.12 11.14 10.29
C ALA A 131 1.18 11.29 9.09
N VAL A 132 1.72 11.14 7.87
CA VAL A 132 0.94 11.16 6.62
C VAL A 132 -0.02 9.97 6.58
N GLY A 133 0.44 8.77 6.90
CA GLY A 133 -0.41 7.58 6.99
C GLY A 133 -1.57 7.76 7.97
N TRP A 134 -1.27 8.25 9.17
CA TRP A 134 -2.28 8.57 10.18
C TRP A 134 -3.31 9.58 9.67
N PHE A 135 -2.87 10.65 9.00
CA PHE A 135 -3.76 11.63 8.40
C PHE A 135 -4.72 11.00 7.38
N PHE A 136 -4.23 10.12 6.52
CA PHE A 136 -5.07 9.43 5.52
C PHE A 136 -6.03 8.41 6.15
N THR A 137 -5.69 7.77 7.28
CA THR A 137 -6.66 6.92 7.99
C THR A 137 -7.87 7.69 8.53
N LYS A 138 -7.72 9.00 8.77
CA LYS A 138 -8.80 9.87 9.25
C LYS A 138 -9.57 10.56 8.13
N SER A 139 -9.02 10.58 6.92
CA SER A 139 -9.57 11.30 5.78
C SER A 139 -10.33 10.33 4.87
N PRO A 140 -11.68 10.38 4.82
CA PRO A 140 -12.42 9.45 3.97
C PRO A 140 -12.22 9.82 2.50
N VAL A 141 -11.61 8.88 1.77
CA VAL A 141 -11.35 8.98 0.32
C VAL A 141 -12.62 9.30 -0.48
N LYS A 142 -13.80 8.89 0.01
CA LYS A 142 -15.10 9.20 -0.62
C LYS A 142 -15.42 10.69 -0.73
N ARG A 143 -14.75 11.56 0.04
CA ARG A 143 -14.91 13.03 -0.05
C ARG A 143 -13.92 13.67 -1.02
N LEU A 144 -12.95 12.91 -1.54
CA LEU A 144 -11.98 13.42 -2.50
C LEU A 144 -12.68 13.74 -3.82
N ARG A 145 -12.34 14.89 -4.39
CA ARG A 145 -12.88 15.41 -5.65
C ARG A 145 -11.75 16.03 -6.43
N MET A 146 -11.95 16.24 -7.74
CA MET A 146 -10.95 16.85 -8.61
C MET A 146 -10.49 18.23 -8.09
N GLU A 147 -11.40 19.02 -7.53
CA GLU A 147 -11.10 20.33 -6.93
C GLU A 147 -10.03 20.25 -5.82
N HIS A 148 -10.11 19.25 -4.94
CA HIS A 148 -9.13 19.01 -3.89
C HIS A 148 -7.76 18.61 -4.46
N CYS A 149 -7.75 17.75 -5.49
CA CYS A 149 -6.52 17.31 -6.16
C CYS A 149 -5.83 18.47 -6.89
N LEU A 150 -6.60 19.33 -7.57
CA LEU A 150 -6.08 20.53 -8.23
C LEU A 150 -5.54 21.55 -7.23
N PHE A 151 -6.25 21.77 -6.11
CA PHE A 151 -5.77 22.62 -5.03
C PHE A 151 -4.45 22.10 -4.46
N LEU A 152 -4.35 20.80 -4.17
CA LEU A 152 -3.12 20.19 -3.66
C LEU A 152 -1.97 20.30 -4.67
N THR A 153 -2.24 20.06 -5.95
CA THR A 153 -1.25 20.21 -7.03
C THR A 153 -0.73 21.64 -7.11
N LEU A 154 -1.63 22.63 -7.05
CA LEU A 154 -1.26 24.04 -7.05
C LEU A 154 -0.44 24.41 -5.81
N PHE A 155 -0.87 23.95 -4.63
CA PHE A 155 -0.17 24.18 -3.37
C PHE A 155 1.26 23.62 -3.39
N LEU A 156 1.44 22.37 -3.85
CA LEU A 156 2.77 21.77 -3.98
C LEU A 156 3.65 22.51 -4.98
N SER A 157 3.08 22.92 -6.12
CA SER A 157 3.81 23.64 -7.17
C SER A 157 4.26 25.02 -6.73
N ILE A 158 3.37 25.78 -6.06
CA ILE A 158 3.69 27.10 -5.49
C ILE A 158 4.75 26.94 -4.39
N THR A 159 4.59 25.98 -3.49
CA THR A 159 5.56 25.73 -2.42
C THR A 159 6.94 25.38 -3.00
N ALA A 160 6.99 24.52 -4.01
CA ALA A 160 8.24 24.20 -4.69
C ALA A 160 8.87 25.41 -5.37
N ALA A 161 8.06 26.26 -6.03
CA ALA A 161 8.54 27.50 -6.65
C ALA A 161 9.09 28.51 -5.61
N ILE A 162 8.44 28.62 -4.45
CA ILE A 162 8.91 29.45 -3.34
C ILE A 162 10.24 28.93 -2.82
N VAL A 163 10.35 27.63 -2.56
CA VAL A 163 11.62 27.01 -2.08
C VAL A 163 12.73 27.20 -3.12
N TYR A 164 12.45 26.96 -4.39
CA TYR A 164 13.41 27.15 -5.48
C TYR A 164 13.91 28.60 -5.54
N SER A 165 12.98 29.56 -5.46
CA SER A 165 13.30 31.00 -5.48
C SER A 165 14.09 31.41 -4.24
N ALA A 166 13.74 30.88 -3.06
CA ALA A 166 14.45 31.13 -1.82
C ALA A 166 15.89 30.59 -1.86
N MET A 167 16.11 29.40 -2.42
CA MET A 167 17.45 28.83 -2.60
C MET A 167 18.30 29.74 -3.48
N LEU A 168 17.77 30.19 -4.63
CA LEU A 168 18.45 31.13 -5.51
C LEU A 168 18.77 32.46 -4.80
N ALA A 169 17.83 33.00 -4.02
CA ALA A 169 18.04 34.23 -3.25
C ALA A 169 19.14 34.09 -2.18
N MET A 170 19.32 32.89 -1.62
CA MET A 170 20.40 32.58 -0.68
C MET A 170 21.72 32.19 -1.37
N GLY A 171 21.79 32.24 -2.71
CA GLY A 171 22.97 31.85 -3.47
C GLY A 171 23.23 30.34 -3.49
N VAL A 172 22.24 29.52 -3.13
CA VAL A 172 22.32 28.05 -3.17
C VAL A 172 21.74 27.57 -4.49
N ASP A 173 22.57 26.94 -5.33
CA ASP A 173 22.11 26.34 -6.59
C ASP A 173 21.12 25.19 -6.30
N PRO A 174 19.87 25.24 -6.77
CA PRO A 174 18.89 24.14 -6.60
C PRO A 174 19.36 22.79 -7.14
N HIS A 175 20.30 22.78 -8.10
CA HIS A 175 20.87 21.57 -8.71
C HIS A 175 22.18 21.12 -8.07
N TRP A 176 22.55 21.68 -6.91
CA TRP A 176 23.81 21.35 -6.21
C TRP A 176 24.00 19.83 -6.02
N SER A 177 22.91 19.09 -5.76
CA SER A 177 22.94 17.64 -5.56
C SER A 177 23.31 16.88 -6.84
N VAL A 178 22.84 17.34 -8.00
CA VAL A 178 23.17 16.76 -9.30
C VAL A 178 24.64 16.97 -9.63
N GLN A 179 25.16 18.18 -9.36
CA GLN A 179 26.57 18.48 -9.56
C GLN A 179 27.47 17.63 -8.65
N LEU A 180 27.06 17.45 -7.40
CA LEU A 180 27.79 16.62 -6.45
C LEU A 180 27.81 15.15 -6.88
N ALA A 181 26.68 14.62 -7.36
CA ALA A 181 26.58 13.28 -7.92
C ALA A 181 27.49 13.11 -9.14
N LEU A 182 27.44 14.05 -10.10
CA LEU A 182 28.30 14.01 -11.29
C LEU A 182 29.80 14.12 -10.96
N LYS A 183 30.14 14.76 -9.83
CA LYS A 183 31.53 14.94 -9.38
C LYS A 183 32.09 13.69 -8.69
N TRP A 184 31.31 13.01 -7.86
CA TRP A 184 31.82 11.97 -6.95
C TRP A 184 31.35 10.55 -7.29
N CYS A 185 30.26 10.37 -8.04
CA CYS A 185 29.84 9.03 -8.44
C CYS A 185 30.84 8.41 -9.42
N GLN A 186 31.25 7.18 -9.15
CA GLN A 186 32.23 6.45 -9.96
C GLN A 186 31.76 6.24 -11.41
N ASN A 187 30.47 5.92 -11.59
CA ASN A 187 29.85 5.70 -12.89
C ASN A 187 28.76 6.74 -13.16
N ARG A 188 28.86 7.46 -14.28
CA ARG A 188 27.90 8.50 -14.66
C ARG A 188 26.49 7.97 -14.92
N GLU A 189 26.37 6.72 -15.37
CA GLU A 189 25.08 6.03 -15.57
C GLU A 189 24.27 5.81 -14.28
N TRP A 190 24.93 5.86 -13.11
CA TRP A 190 24.25 5.76 -11.81
C TRP A 190 23.67 7.09 -11.33
N VAL A 191 23.94 8.19 -12.05
CA VAL A 191 23.32 9.49 -11.77
C VAL A 191 21.92 9.49 -12.37
N HIS A 192 20.92 9.29 -11.52
CA HIS A 192 19.54 9.15 -11.95
C HIS A 192 18.76 10.46 -11.81
N LEU A 193 18.38 11.08 -12.94
CA LEU A 193 17.59 12.32 -12.93
C LEU A 193 16.20 12.15 -12.29
N ASN A 194 15.68 10.91 -12.27
CA ASN A 194 14.36 10.61 -11.69
C ASN A 194 14.29 10.78 -10.16
N THR A 195 15.43 10.83 -9.47
CA THR A 195 15.51 11.08 -8.01
C THR A 195 15.66 12.57 -7.68
N SER A 196 15.74 13.44 -8.69
CA SER A 196 15.82 14.88 -8.46
C SER A 196 14.52 15.44 -7.85
N PRO A 197 14.61 16.50 -7.01
CA PRO A 197 13.42 17.13 -6.42
C PRO A 197 12.43 17.64 -7.48
N LEU A 198 12.94 18.16 -8.59
CA LEU A 198 12.10 18.63 -9.69
C LEU A 198 11.36 17.46 -10.36
N ASN A 199 12.04 16.32 -10.60
CA ASN A 199 11.35 15.15 -11.11
C ASN A 199 10.28 14.62 -10.14
N ALA A 200 10.56 14.65 -8.82
CA ALA A 200 9.58 14.27 -7.81
C ALA A 200 8.34 15.17 -7.87
N LEU A 201 8.50 16.49 -8.06
CA LEU A 201 7.37 17.41 -8.23
C LEU A 201 6.49 17.03 -9.44
N PHE A 202 7.07 16.80 -10.62
CA PHE A 202 6.29 16.41 -11.82
C PHE A 202 5.64 15.03 -11.66
N ARG A 203 6.34 14.08 -11.01
CA ARG A 203 5.82 12.75 -10.71
C ARG A 203 4.61 12.84 -9.78
N ASP A 204 4.74 13.56 -8.68
CA ASP A 204 3.74 13.60 -7.61
C ASP A 204 2.52 14.44 -8.04
N THR A 205 2.73 15.58 -8.70
CA THR A 205 1.63 16.38 -9.27
C THR A 205 0.91 15.63 -10.39
N GLY A 206 1.62 14.92 -11.26
CA GLY A 206 1.02 14.04 -12.26
C GLY A 206 0.12 12.98 -11.62
N ALA A 207 0.63 12.28 -10.59
CA ALA A 207 -0.14 11.27 -9.87
C ALA A 207 -1.39 11.86 -9.18
N ILE A 208 -1.28 13.03 -8.54
CA ILE A 208 -2.42 13.69 -7.87
C ILE A 208 -3.50 14.09 -8.88
N VAL A 209 -3.12 14.67 -10.02
CA VAL A 209 -4.06 15.02 -11.09
C VAL A 209 -4.72 13.77 -11.67
N GLY A 210 -3.94 12.70 -11.89
CA GLY A 210 -4.45 11.41 -12.35
C GLY A 210 -5.44 10.80 -11.37
N LEU A 211 -5.18 10.88 -10.06
CA LEU A 211 -6.10 10.48 -9.00
C LEU A 211 -7.39 11.32 -9.02
N GLY A 212 -7.27 12.64 -9.21
CA GLY A 212 -8.43 13.53 -9.32
C GLY A 212 -9.33 13.18 -10.50
N TRP A 213 -8.76 12.85 -11.66
CA TRP A 213 -9.53 12.34 -12.80
C TRP A 213 -10.08 10.94 -12.57
N ALA A 214 -9.37 10.08 -11.85
CA ALA A 214 -9.82 8.73 -11.54
C ALA A 214 -11.12 8.77 -10.72
N VAL A 215 -11.17 9.56 -9.65
CA VAL A 215 -12.31 9.57 -8.71
C VAL A 215 -13.61 10.12 -9.31
N GLU A 216 -13.53 11.01 -10.30
CA GLU A 216 -14.70 11.55 -11.03
C GLU A 216 -15.08 10.71 -12.26
N SER A 217 -14.27 9.71 -12.62
CA SER A 217 -14.55 8.87 -13.78
C SER A 217 -15.68 7.88 -13.50
N ARG A 218 -16.44 7.55 -14.55
CA ARG A 218 -17.50 6.52 -14.46
C ARG A 218 -16.95 5.17 -13.99
N PHE A 219 -15.75 4.81 -14.44
CA PHE A 219 -15.07 3.58 -14.04
C PHE A 219 -14.91 3.47 -12.52
N PHE A 220 -14.55 4.55 -11.85
CA PHE A 220 -14.42 4.55 -10.40
C PHE A 220 -15.77 4.50 -9.68
N VAL A 221 -16.75 5.31 -10.13
CA VAL A 221 -18.08 5.37 -9.52
C VAL A 221 -18.79 4.01 -9.58
N ASP A 222 -18.74 3.34 -10.74
CA ASP A 222 -19.37 2.03 -10.94
C ASP A 222 -18.74 0.95 -10.04
N THR A 223 -17.42 1.02 -9.80
CA THR A 223 -16.72 0.03 -8.99
C THR A 223 -16.81 0.31 -7.48
N THR A 224 -17.07 1.55 -7.07
CA THR A 224 -17.09 1.95 -5.65
C THR A 224 -18.37 1.52 -4.91
N TYR A 225 -19.48 1.36 -5.63
CA TYR A 225 -20.77 0.98 -5.03
C TYR A 225 -20.88 -0.51 -4.68
N ASP A 226 -20.16 -1.38 -5.40
CA ASP A 226 -20.12 -2.82 -5.14
C ASP A 226 -19.07 -3.14 -4.06
N ILE A 227 -19.44 -2.94 -2.79
CA ILE A 227 -18.57 -3.13 -1.60
C ILE A 227 -18.40 -4.63 -1.24
N HIS A 228 -18.93 -5.56 -2.02
CA HIS A 228 -18.70 -6.97 -1.71
C HIS A 228 -17.21 -7.31 -1.86
N ARG A 229 -16.66 -7.92 -0.80
CA ARG A 229 -15.30 -8.44 -0.77
C ARG A 229 -15.28 -9.81 -1.41
N ASP A 230 -15.28 -9.81 -2.72
CA ASP A 230 -15.02 -10.95 -3.58
C ASP A 230 -13.63 -10.76 -4.18
N GLY A 231 -12.80 -11.81 -4.16
CA GLY A 231 -11.33 -11.80 -4.32
C GLY A 231 -10.72 -11.04 -5.52
N SER A 232 -11.54 -10.44 -6.37
CA SER A 232 -11.21 -9.38 -7.34
C SER A 232 -10.28 -8.28 -6.79
N GLU A 233 -10.30 -7.97 -5.49
CA GLU A 233 -9.37 -6.99 -4.87
C GLU A 233 -7.91 -7.41 -5.00
N VAL A 234 -7.61 -8.69 -4.77
CA VAL A 234 -6.25 -9.23 -4.87
C VAL A 234 -5.79 -9.20 -6.32
N ILE A 235 -6.66 -9.59 -7.25
CA ILE A 235 -6.36 -9.55 -8.69
C ILE A 235 -6.12 -8.10 -9.13
N THR A 236 -6.95 -7.16 -8.66
CA THR A 236 -6.79 -5.73 -8.94
C THR A 236 -5.44 -5.21 -8.45
N ALA A 237 -5.01 -5.61 -7.25
CA ALA A 237 -3.71 -5.22 -6.70
C ALA A 237 -2.54 -5.78 -7.54
N VAL A 238 -2.59 -7.07 -7.91
CA VAL A 238 -1.55 -7.72 -8.73
C VAL A 238 -1.49 -7.09 -10.13
N VAL A 239 -2.62 -6.91 -10.80
CA VAL A 239 -2.66 -6.31 -12.15
C VAL A 239 -2.19 -4.86 -12.10
N SER A 240 -2.59 -4.10 -11.08
CA SER A 240 -2.12 -2.72 -10.89
C SER A 240 -0.61 -2.67 -10.66
N PHE A 241 -0.06 -3.56 -9.84
CA PHE A 241 1.38 -3.64 -9.61
C PHE A 241 2.14 -3.95 -10.90
N LEU A 242 1.74 -4.98 -11.64
CA LEU A 242 2.38 -5.34 -12.91
C LEU A 242 2.32 -4.20 -13.92
N LEU A 243 1.16 -3.53 -14.03
CA LEU A 243 0.98 -2.39 -14.91
C LEU A 243 1.90 -1.22 -14.51
N VAL A 244 2.02 -0.92 -13.22
CA VAL A 244 2.95 0.11 -12.72
C VAL A 244 4.39 -0.23 -13.10
N GLN A 245 4.82 -1.49 -12.93
CA GLN A 245 6.18 -1.92 -13.30
C GLN A 245 6.42 -1.83 -14.80
N LEU A 246 5.45 -2.27 -15.61
CA LEU A 246 5.49 -2.16 -17.07
C LEU A 246 5.59 -0.69 -17.51
N CYS A 247 4.71 0.17 -16.99
CA CYS A 247 4.76 1.59 -17.28
C CYS A 247 6.08 2.22 -16.84
N ALA A 248 6.63 1.84 -15.68
CA ALA A 248 7.90 2.37 -15.18
C ALA A 248 9.11 1.99 -16.06
N SER A 249 9.02 0.90 -16.83
CA SER A 249 10.07 0.46 -17.76
C SER A 249 10.14 1.27 -19.06
N ILE A 250 9.11 2.08 -19.36
CA ILE A 250 9.06 2.91 -20.58
C ILE A 250 10.16 3.98 -20.50
N PRO A 251 11.12 4.01 -21.45
CA PRO A 251 12.20 4.98 -21.43
C PRO A 251 11.69 6.38 -21.75
N ARG A 252 12.26 7.39 -21.07
CA ARG A 252 11.95 8.81 -21.27
C ARG A 252 13.05 9.50 -22.08
N PRO A 253 12.75 10.50 -22.93
CA PRO A 253 13.75 11.20 -23.71
C PRO A 253 14.64 12.06 -22.80
N ILE A 254 15.90 11.67 -22.62
CA ILE A 254 16.86 12.38 -21.74
C ILE A 254 17.48 13.60 -22.46
N SER A 255 17.48 13.62 -23.80
CA SER A 255 18.11 14.67 -24.61
C SER A 255 17.43 16.04 -24.47
N ASN A 256 16.14 16.07 -24.15
CA ASN A 256 15.39 17.30 -23.93
C ASN A 256 14.70 17.25 -22.57
N LEU A 257 15.24 18.03 -21.62
CA LEU A 257 14.76 18.09 -20.23
C LEU A 257 13.27 18.46 -20.13
N TYR A 258 12.77 19.33 -21.02
CA TYR A 258 11.34 19.68 -21.03
C TYR A 258 10.47 18.47 -21.38
N LEU A 259 10.85 17.72 -22.42
CA LEU A 259 10.15 16.49 -22.80
C LEU A 259 10.29 15.42 -21.71
N TYR A 260 11.42 15.34 -21.03
CA TYR A 260 11.62 14.41 -19.91
C TYR A 260 10.61 14.67 -18.78
N TYR A 261 10.53 15.90 -18.28
CA TYR A 261 9.65 16.24 -17.16
C TYR A 261 8.17 16.15 -17.54
N MET A 262 7.80 16.58 -18.75
CA MET A 262 6.43 16.44 -19.25
C MET A 262 6.04 14.96 -19.40
N ALA A 263 6.95 14.13 -19.92
CA ALA A 263 6.74 12.69 -19.99
C ALA A 263 6.59 12.07 -18.59
N THR A 264 7.40 12.47 -17.60
CA THR A 264 7.22 12.04 -16.20
C THR A 264 5.83 12.40 -15.69
N PHE A 265 5.36 13.63 -15.90
CA PHE A 265 4.03 14.06 -15.47
C PHE A 265 2.92 13.22 -16.09
N ILE A 266 2.91 13.11 -17.42
CA ILE A 266 1.90 12.36 -18.17
C ILE A 266 1.92 10.89 -17.76
N GLN A 267 3.09 10.28 -17.67
CA GLN A 267 3.24 8.88 -17.28
C GLN A 267 2.64 8.61 -15.89
N ASN A 268 2.93 9.46 -14.90
CA ASN A 268 2.39 9.26 -13.54
C ASN A 268 0.90 9.60 -13.43
N MET A 269 0.42 10.57 -14.21
CA MET A 269 -1.00 10.84 -14.36
C MET A 269 -1.75 9.64 -14.95
N SER A 270 -1.23 9.06 -16.03
CA SER A 270 -1.79 7.86 -16.65
C SER A 270 -1.73 6.65 -15.72
N ILE A 271 -0.59 6.41 -15.05
CA ILE A 271 -0.44 5.31 -14.08
C ILE A 271 -1.49 5.44 -12.98
N SER A 272 -1.63 6.61 -12.37
CA SER A 272 -2.59 6.83 -11.29
C SER A 272 -4.04 6.69 -11.76
N PHE A 273 -4.38 7.16 -12.96
CA PHE A 273 -5.72 7.00 -13.51
C PHE A 273 -6.04 5.52 -13.77
N VAL A 274 -5.12 4.81 -14.44
CA VAL A 274 -5.32 3.42 -14.82
C VAL A 274 -5.40 2.52 -13.60
N SER A 275 -4.51 2.67 -12.62
CA SER A 275 -4.48 1.81 -11.43
C SER A 275 -5.67 2.05 -10.49
N VAL A 276 -6.16 3.28 -10.37
CA VAL A 276 -7.24 3.63 -9.43
C VAL A 276 -8.64 3.46 -10.04
N ALA A 277 -8.81 3.69 -11.35
CA ALA A 277 -10.13 3.65 -11.98
C ALA A 277 -10.28 2.49 -12.99
N LEU A 278 -9.37 2.37 -13.95
CA LEU A 278 -9.56 1.45 -15.08
C LEU A 278 -9.34 -0.02 -14.71
N VAL A 279 -8.26 -0.33 -13.98
CA VAL A 279 -7.93 -1.71 -13.58
C VAL A 279 -9.02 -2.31 -12.69
N PRO A 280 -9.47 -1.64 -11.60
CA PRO A 280 -10.56 -2.16 -10.78
C PRO A 280 -11.83 -2.41 -11.60
N PHE A 281 -12.20 -1.48 -12.49
CA PHE A 281 -13.38 -1.61 -13.34
C PHE A 281 -13.29 -2.82 -14.28
N VAL A 282 -12.17 -2.99 -14.99
CA VAL A 282 -11.98 -4.11 -15.92
C VAL A 282 -11.94 -5.44 -15.17
N VAL A 283 -11.17 -5.53 -14.08
CA VAL A 283 -11.07 -6.75 -13.27
C VAL A 283 -12.44 -7.14 -12.71
N ARG A 284 -13.19 -6.17 -12.17
CA ARG A 284 -14.52 -6.42 -11.61
C ARG A 284 -15.52 -6.86 -12.68
N THR A 285 -15.48 -6.22 -13.85
CA THR A 285 -16.35 -6.59 -14.98
C THR A 285 -16.10 -8.03 -15.41
N ILE A 286 -14.84 -8.43 -15.56
CA ILE A 286 -14.46 -9.80 -15.92
C ILE A 286 -14.83 -10.78 -14.80
N TRP A 287 -14.60 -10.40 -13.54
CA TRP A 287 -14.92 -11.23 -12.38
C TRP A 287 -16.42 -11.53 -12.30
N ASN A 288 -17.27 -10.51 -12.49
CA ASN A 288 -18.73 -10.65 -12.49
C ASN A 288 -19.23 -11.53 -13.65
N LEU A 289 -18.61 -11.44 -14.84
CA LEU A 289 -18.93 -12.30 -15.98
C LEU A 289 -18.63 -13.78 -15.72
N ASN A 290 -17.58 -14.07 -14.93
CA ASN A 290 -17.20 -15.44 -14.62
C ASN A 290 -18.03 -16.06 -13.48
N GLN A 291 -18.59 -15.24 -12.57
CA GLN A 291 -19.47 -15.70 -11.49
C GLN A 291 -20.87 -16.09 -12.00
N PHE A 292 -21.31 -15.51 -13.13
CA PHE A 292 -22.58 -15.84 -13.78
C PHE A 292 -22.35 -16.18 -15.27
N PRO A 293 -21.91 -17.41 -15.60
CA PRO A 293 -21.96 -17.84 -16.98
C PRO A 293 -23.44 -17.85 -17.38
N LYS A 294 -23.78 -17.04 -18.39
CA LYS A 294 -25.12 -16.95 -18.97
C LYS A 294 -25.70 -18.36 -19.14
N THR A 295 -26.66 -18.73 -18.31
CA THR A 295 -27.67 -19.73 -18.64
C THR A 295 -28.56 -19.15 -19.73
N VAL A 296 -28.02 -19.11 -20.95
CA VAL A 296 -28.77 -18.90 -22.17
C VAL A 296 -28.65 -20.22 -22.92
N VAL A 297 -29.58 -21.12 -22.61
CA VAL A 297 -30.23 -22.14 -23.45
C VAL A 297 -30.96 -23.07 -22.46
N ASP A 298 -32.25 -23.30 -22.72
CA ASP A 298 -33.26 -24.03 -21.92
C ASP A 298 -33.92 -23.16 -20.82
N THR A 299 -35.22 -22.84 -20.83
CA THR A 299 -36.39 -23.48 -21.44
C THR A 299 -37.57 -22.50 -21.55
N HIS A 300 -38.41 -22.71 -22.56
CA HIS A 300 -39.79 -22.24 -22.63
C HIS A 300 -40.53 -22.37 -21.29
N LEU A 301 -41.17 -21.29 -20.82
CA LEU A 301 -42.55 -21.22 -20.31
C LEU A 301 -42.77 -19.95 -19.46
N ASP A 302 -43.96 -19.37 -19.64
CA ASP A 302 -44.60 -18.30 -18.85
C ASP A 302 -44.14 -16.85 -19.00
N GLN A 303 -44.68 -16.23 -20.05
CA GLN A 303 -45.09 -14.82 -20.03
C GLN A 303 -46.29 -14.63 -19.09
N GLY A 304 -46.02 -14.41 -17.80
CA GLY A 304 -46.96 -13.82 -16.83
C GLY A 304 -46.50 -12.41 -16.41
N PRO A 305 -47.40 -11.45 -16.15
CA PRO A 305 -47.02 -10.05 -16.01
C PRO A 305 -46.29 -9.82 -14.67
N ARG A 306 -44.98 -9.59 -14.74
CA ARG A 306 -44.18 -9.16 -13.58
C ARG A 306 -44.59 -7.77 -13.14
N SER A 307 -45.44 -7.75 -12.13
CA SER A 307 -45.64 -6.66 -11.19
C SER A 307 -44.31 -6.01 -10.78
N LYS A 308 -44.25 -4.69 -10.92
CA LYS A 308 -43.16 -3.83 -10.43
C LYS A 308 -43.08 -3.90 -8.90
N ARG A 309 -42.29 -4.84 -8.35
CA ARG A 309 -41.80 -4.72 -6.98
C ARG A 309 -40.71 -3.66 -6.93
N LYS A 310 -41.13 -2.43 -6.62
CA LYS A 310 -40.28 -1.41 -6.00
C LYS A 310 -40.00 -1.83 -4.56
N LEU A 311 -38.72 -1.74 -4.19
CA LEU A 311 -38.14 -1.40 -2.88
C LEU A 311 -38.84 -1.92 -1.61
N THR A 312 -38.10 -2.71 -0.82
CA THR A 312 -37.85 -2.42 0.61
C THR A 312 -36.72 -3.31 1.10
N ALA A 313 -35.57 -2.72 1.41
CA ALA A 313 -34.59 -3.27 2.33
C ALA A 313 -34.49 -2.27 3.49
N TYR A 314 -35.01 -2.65 4.65
CA TYR A 314 -34.64 -2.15 5.98
C TYR A 314 -35.22 -3.16 6.99
N PHE A 315 -34.34 -3.93 7.64
CA PHE A 315 -34.25 -4.31 9.05
C PHE A 315 -33.19 -5.40 9.21
#